data_AF-A0A842HU47-F1
#
_entry.id   AF-A0A842HU47-F1
#
_cell.length_a   1.000
_cell.length_b   1.000
_cell.length_c   1.000
_cell.angle_alpha   90.00
_cell.angle_beta   90.00
_cell.angle_gamma   90.00
#
_symmetry.space_group_name_H-M   'P 1'
#
loop_
_entity.id
_entity.type
_entity.pdbx_description
1 polymer ?
#
loop_
_entity_poly.entity_id
_entity_poly.type
_entity_poly.pdbx_seq_one_letter_code
_entity_poly.pdbx_strand_id
1 'polypeptide(L)' 'MTRAAAIMPLIGAVAAIAGLAVLLKPGALRARLGLSDSEASAYALRIVGAMLFALGLFLGGFTLALNS' A
#
# COMPACT_ATOMS: atom_id res chain seq x y z
N MET A 1 -11.96 18.05 15.25
CA MET A 1 -12.13 16.62 14.91
C MET A 1 -12.48 16.35 13.44
N THR A 2 -12.83 17.36 12.63
CA THR A 2 -13.20 17.22 11.21
C THR A 2 -12.04 16.98 10.24
N ARG A 3 -10.83 17.51 10.53
CA ARG A 3 -9.66 17.35 9.63
C ARG A 3 -9.10 15.93 9.61
N ALA A 4 -9.11 15.24 10.75
CA ALA A 4 -8.65 13.85 10.84
C ALA A 4 -9.51 12.89 10.01
N ALA A 5 -10.82 13.16 9.91
CA ALA A 5 -11.76 12.37 9.13
C ALA A 5 -11.46 12.38 7.61
N ALA A 6 -10.84 13.43 7.09
CA ALA A 6 -10.45 13.51 5.67
C ALA A 6 -9.05 12.94 5.39
N ILE A 7 -8.16 12.89 6.40
CA ILE A 7 -6.77 12.45 6.23
C ILE A 7 -6.67 10.92 6.17
N MET A 8 -7.40 10.19 7.01
CA MET A 8 -7.42 8.72 7.00
C MET A 8 -7.81 8.09 5.65
N PRO A 9 -8.91 8.50 4.99
CA PRO A 9 -9.28 7.92 3.69
C PRO A 9 -8.26 8.28 2.60
N LEU A 10 -7.66 9.48 2.65
CA LEU A 10 -6.60 9.87 1.73
C LEU A 10 -5.35 9.00 1.89
N ILE A 11 -4.88 8.81 3.12
CA ILE A 11 -3.74 7.92 3.42
C ILE A 11 -4.06 6.49 3.00
N GLY A 12 -5.27 6.01 3.31
CA GLY A 12 -5.72 4.68 2.91
C GLY A 12 -5.71 4.47 1.40
N ALA A 13 -6.24 5.43 0.64
CA ALA A 13 -6.24 5.38 -0.82
C ALA A 13 -4.82 5.38 -1.40
N VAL A 14 -3.94 6.24 -0.90
CA VAL A 14 -2.53 6.29 -1.34
C VAL A 14 -1.81 4.98 -1.02
N ALA A 15 -2.00 4.42 0.18
CA ALA A 15 -1.41 3.15 0.59
C ALA A 15 -1.91 1.98 -0.27
N ALA A 16 -3.21 1.92 -0.54
CA ALA A 16 -3.80 0.90 -1.41
C ALA A 16 -3.23 0.96 -2.84
N ILE A 17 -3.22 2.15 -3.44
CA ILE A 17 -2.69 2.35 -4.79
C ILE A 17 -1.20 2.03 -4.85
N ALA A 18 -0.42 2.46 -3.87
CA ALA A 18 1.01 2.17 -3.79
C ALA A 18 1.25 0.65 -3.65
N GLY A 19 0.54 -0.03 -2.74
CA GLY A 19 0.63 -1.47 -2.55
C GLY A 19 0.28 -2.24 -3.83
N LEU A 20 -0.78 -1.84 -4.53
CA LEU A 20 -1.18 -2.43 -5.80
C LEU A 20 -0.12 -2.20 -6.89
N ALA A 21 0.45 -1.00 -6.98
CA ALA A 21 1.53 -0.70 -7.93
C ALA A 21 2.78 -1.55 -7.66
N VAL A 22 3.12 -1.78 -6.39
CA VAL A 22 4.22 -2.68 -5.97
C VAL A 22 3.94 -4.11 -6.44
N LEU A 23 2.72 -4.61 -6.24
CA LEU A 23 2.28 -5.96 -6.64
C LEU A 23 2.27 -6.16 -8.15
N LEU A 24 1.82 -5.16 -8.92
CA LEU A 24 1.70 -5.25 -10.38
C LEU A 24 3.05 -5.10 -11.10
N LYS A 25 3.97 -4.30 -10.56
CA LYS A 25 5.27 -4.03 -11.19
C LYS A 25 6.45 -4.15 -10.20
N PRO A 26 6.66 -5.33 -9.60
CA PRO A 26 7.72 -5.50 -8.61
C PRO A 26 9.10 -5.27 -9.21
N GLY A 27 9.35 -5.66 -10.46
CA GLY A 27 10.63 -5.44 -11.14
C GLY A 27 10.98 -3.96 -11.34
N ALA A 28 9.99 -3.12 -11.65
CA ALA A 28 10.21 -1.67 -11.83
C ALA A 28 10.53 -0.98 -10.49
N LEU A 29 9.83 -1.38 -9.42
CA LEU A 29 10.10 -0.85 -8.08
C LEU A 29 11.45 -1.35 -7.55
N ARG A 30 11.75 -2.64 -7.76
CA ARG A 30 13.05 -3.23 -7.40
C ARG A 30 14.21 -2.48 -8.06
N ALA A 31 14.10 -2.19 -9.36
CA ALA A 31 15.11 -1.42 -10.10
C ALA A 31 15.24 0.02 -9.58
N ARG A 32 14.12 0.68 -9.26
CA ARG A 32 14.13 2.02 -8.66
C ARG A 32 14.74 2.06 -7.27
N LEU A 33 14.59 0.98 -6.49
CA LEU A 33 15.16 0.85 -5.15
C LEU A 33 16.61 0.35 -5.16
N GLY A 34 17.20 0.07 -6.33
CA GLY A 34 18.56 -0.46 -6.43
C GLY A 34 18.74 -1.83 -5.77
N LEU A 35 17.67 -2.61 -5.65
CA LEU A 35 17.71 -3.92 -4.98
C LEU A 35 18.31 -4.98 -5.91
N SER A 36 18.99 -5.95 -5.32
CA SER A 36 19.60 -7.06 -6.05
C SER A 36 18.56 -7.89 -6.82
N ASP A 37 18.97 -8.47 -7.94
CA ASP A 37 18.17 -9.41 -8.71
C ASP A 37 18.15 -10.78 -8.03
N SER A 38 17.47 -10.84 -6.88
CA SER A 38 17.29 -12.07 -6.12
C SER A 38 15.82 -12.40 -5.92
N GLU A 39 15.53 -13.69 -5.82
CA GLU A 39 14.18 -14.20 -5.54
C GLU A 39 13.68 -13.71 -4.17
N ALA A 40 14.60 -13.60 -3.20
CA ALA A 40 14.31 -13.05 -1.87
C ALA A 40 13.85 -11.58 -1.94
N SER A 41 14.52 -10.74 -2.73
CA SER A 41 14.13 -9.34 -2.93
C SER A 41 12.76 -9.22 -3.60
N ALA A 42 12.47 -10.08 -4.58
CA ALA A 42 11.16 -10.10 -5.24
C ALA A 42 10.05 -10.54 -4.27
N TYR A 43 10.32 -11.55 -3.44
CA TYR A 43 9.36 -12.04 -2.44
C TYR A 43 9.08 -10.99 -1.36
N ALA A 44 10.13 -10.35 -0.83
CA ALA A 44 9.98 -9.26 0.13
C ALA A 44 9.11 -8.13 -0.42
N LEU A 45 9.29 -7.77 -1.70
CA LEU A 45 8.49 -6.73 -2.35
C LEU A 45 7.01 -7.11 -2.48
N ARG A 46 6.70 -8.39 -2.74
CA ARG A 46 5.32 -8.90 -2.76
C ARG A 46 4.67 -8.79 -1.38
N ILE A 47 5.38 -9.14 -0.31
CA ILE A 47 4.90 -8.99 1.07
C ILE A 47 4.61 -7.52 1.35
N VAL A 48 5.57 -6.63 1.07
CA VAL A 48 5.40 -5.18 1.28
C VAL A 48 4.21 -4.64 0.50
N GLY A 49 4.05 -5.04 -0.77
CA GLY A 49 2.90 -4.67 -1.59
C GLY A 49 1.57 -5.14 -1.01
N ALA A 50 1.49 -6.41 -0.58
CA ALA A 50 0.30 -6.98 0.05
C ALA A 50 -0.05 -6.29 1.37
N MET A 51 0.94 -6.02 2.22
CA MET A 51 0.73 -5.32 3.49
C MET A 51 0.28 -3.87 3.29
N LEU A 52 0.90 -3.14 2.34
CA LEU A 52 0.46 -1.78 1.98
C LEU A 52 -0.96 -1.75 1.45
N PHE A 53 -1.30 -2.71 0.58
CA PHE A 53 -2.65 -2.82 0.03
C PHE A 53 -3.68 -3.12 1.12
N ALA A 54 -3.40 -4.11 1.98
CA ALA A 54 -4.26 -4.46 3.10
C ALA A 54 -4.43 -3.28 4.08
N LEU A 55 -3.34 -2.56 4.40
CA LEU A 55 -3.40 -1.35 5.22
C LEU A 55 -4.36 -0.31 4.61
N GLY A 56 -4.26 -0.07 3.30
CA GLY A 56 -5.15 0.85 2.60
C GLY A 56 -6.61 0.45 2.68
N LEU A 57 -6.91 -0.85 2.48
CA LEU A 57 -8.26 -1.40 2.66
C LEU A 57 -8.77 -1.28 4.09
N PHE A 58 -7.93 -1.53 5.11
CA PHE A 58 -8.31 -1.37 6.50
C PHE A 58 -8.64 0.10 6.82
N LEU A 59 -7.77 1.05 6.45
CA LEU A 59 -8.00 2.47 6.69
C LEU A 59 -9.25 2.98 5.99
N GLY A 60 -9.46 2.58 4.73
CA GLY A 60 -10.67 2.92 3.97
C GLY A 60 -11.92 2.28 4.57
N GLY A 61 -11.87 0.99 4.89
CA GLY A 61 -12.96 0.22 5.47
C GLY A 61 -13.39 0.73 6.84
N PHE A 62 -12.44 1.01 7.74
CA PHE A 62 -12.74 1.64 9.03
C PHE A 62 -13.34 3.03 8.87
N THR A 63 -12.84 3.83 7.91
CA THR A 63 -13.42 5.16 7.63
C THR A 63 -14.86 5.03 7.14
N LEU A 64 -15.15 4.09 6.24
CA LEU A 64 -16.52 3.83 5.78
C LEU A 64 -17.42 3.38 6.93
N ALA A 65 -16.97 2.40 7.74
CA ALA A 65 -17.75 1.84 8.85
C ALA A 65 -18.01 2.84 9.99
N LEU A 66 -17.11 3.80 10.21
CA LEU A 66 -17.26 4.83 11.26
C LEU A 66 -18.11 6.02 10.80
N ASN A 67 -18.34 6.17 9.49
CA ASN A 67 -19.12 7.26 8.89
C ASN A 67 -20.45 6.77 8.27
N SER A 68 -20.74 5.47 8.31
CA SER A 68 -22.01 4.85 7.94
C SER A 68 -22.97 4.80 9.12
#